data_AF-A0A966S767-F1
#
_entry.id   AF-A0A966S767-F1
#
_cell.length_a   1.000
_cell.length_b   1.000
_cell.length_c   1.000
_cell.angle_alpha   90.00
_cell.angle_beta   90.00
_cell.angle_gamma   90.00
#
_symmetry.space_group_name_H-M   'P 1'
#
loop_
_entity.id
_entity.type
_entity.pdbx_description
1 polymer ?
#
loop_
_entity_poly.entity_id
_entity_poly.type
_entity_poly.pdbx_seq_one_letter_code
_entity_poly.pdbx_strand_id
1 'polypeptide(L)'
;MCGIVGYTGHRDAYPVVIKGLKRLEYRGYDSAGVALHEKTLRVYKKMGKVADLEEHAVGKDISGKTGIGHTRWATHGEPSDRNAHPHLSSSGKLAMIHNGIIENYAQLKKELTQKGYVFKSDTDTEVLLN
;
A
#
# COMPACT_ATOMS: atom_id res chain seq x y z
N MET A 1 1.98 15.21 -0.39
CA MET A 1 2.67 14.40 -1.43
C MET A 1 3.08 13.09 -0.79
N CYS A 2 2.64 11.90 -1.19
CA CYS A 2 2.88 10.62 -0.48
C CYS A 2 4.36 10.22 -0.19
N GLY A 3 4.59 9.21 0.66
CA GLY A 3 5.91 8.63 0.97
C GLY A 3 6.03 7.14 0.59
N ILE A 4 7.19 6.71 0.09
CA ILE A 4 7.50 5.32 -0.28
C ILE A 4 8.75 4.84 0.47
N VAL A 5 8.70 3.64 1.01
CA VAL A 5 9.85 2.95 1.62
C VAL A 5 9.91 1.52 1.10
N GLY A 6 11.12 1.04 0.80
CA GLY A 6 11.36 -0.36 0.46
C GLY A 6 12.59 -0.87 1.20
N TYR A 7 12.55 -2.13 1.60
CA TYR A 7 13.68 -2.84 2.20
C TYR A 7 13.75 -4.27 1.68
N THR A 8 14.95 -4.72 1.35
CA THR A 8 15.27 -6.13 1.13
C THR A 8 16.65 -6.40 1.73
N GLY A 9 16.78 -7.43 2.55
CA GLY A 9 18.06 -7.76 3.18
C GLY A 9 17.94 -8.72 4.35
N HIS A 10 19.01 -8.80 5.16
CA HIS A 10 19.13 -9.79 6.24
C HIS A 10 18.30 -9.47 7.49
N ARG A 11 17.93 -8.19 7.70
CA ARG A 11 17.15 -7.75 8.87
C ARG A 11 15.67 -8.05 8.66
N ASP A 12 14.90 -7.97 9.73
CA ASP A 12 13.45 -7.98 9.61
C ASP A 12 13.00 -6.67 8.96
N ALA A 13 12.18 -6.80 7.92
CA ALA A 13 11.77 -5.69 7.07
C ALA A 13 10.84 -4.73 7.81
N TYR A 14 9.91 -5.25 8.62
CA TYR A 14 8.86 -4.45 9.25
C TYR A 14 9.42 -3.28 10.10
N PRO A 15 10.35 -3.47 11.05
CA PRO A 15 10.92 -2.36 11.81
C PRO A 15 11.65 -1.32 10.95
N VAL A 16 12.33 -1.77 9.88
CA VAL A 16 13.04 -0.88 8.95
C VAL A 16 12.06 -0.02 8.16
N VAL A 17 11.02 -0.65 7.61
CA VAL A 17 10.00 0.01 6.82
C VAL A 17 9.22 1.00 7.68
N ILE A 18 8.74 0.60 8.86
CA ILE A 18 8.01 1.49 9.79
C ILE A 18 8.84 2.71 10.19
N LYS A 19 10.13 2.52 10.52
CA LYS A 19 11.04 3.64 10.81
C LYS A 19 11.18 4.60 9.63
N GLY A 20 11.22 4.06 8.40
CA GLY A 20 11.21 4.86 7.18
C GLY A 20 9.90 5.65 7.03
N LEU A 21 8.75 5.00 7.25
CA LEU A 21 7.45 5.65 7.12
C LEU A 21 7.27 6.79 8.12
N LYS A 22 7.70 6.62 9.37
CA LYS A 22 7.71 7.69 10.38
C LYS A 22 8.49 8.92 9.91
N ARG A 23 9.61 8.73 9.20
CA ARG A 23 10.40 9.83 8.64
C ARG A 23 9.71 10.50 7.44
N LEU A 24 8.80 9.81 6.77
CA LEU A 24 8.05 10.31 5.61
C LEU A 24 6.61 10.72 5.95
N GLU A 25 6.18 10.67 7.21
CA GLU A 25 4.80 10.97 7.60
C GLU A 25 4.41 12.43 7.30
N TYR A 26 5.38 13.36 7.33
CA TYR A 26 5.16 14.75 6.93
C TYR A 26 4.74 14.90 5.45
N ARG A 27 4.96 13.87 4.62
CA ARG A 27 4.63 13.84 3.21
C ARG A 27 3.15 13.46 3.00
N GLY A 28 2.60 12.57 3.83
CA GLY A 28 1.19 12.15 3.82
C GLY A 28 0.81 11.38 5.09
N TYR A 29 -0.41 11.60 5.57
CA TYR A 29 -0.87 11.12 6.88
C TYR A 29 -2.35 10.72 6.91
N ASP A 30 -3.00 10.61 5.74
CA ASP A 30 -4.40 10.20 5.65
C ASP A 30 -4.57 8.68 5.82
N SER A 31 -3.54 7.92 5.43
CA SER A 31 -3.45 6.48 5.65
C SER A 31 -2.00 6.00 5.50
N ALA A 32 -1.70 4.84 6.09
CA ALA A 32 -0.44 4.16 5.94
C ALA A 32 -0.63 2.65 5.73
N GLY A 33 0.35 2.01 5.12
CA GLY A 33 0.35 0.56 5.00
C GLY A 33 1.71 -0.03 4.68
N VAL A 34 1.82 -1.33 4.89
CA VAL A 34 3.00 -2.14 4.59
C VAL A 34 2.61 -3.44 3.92
N ALA A 35 3.48 -3.93 3.05
CA ALA A 35 3.49 -5.30 2.58
C ALA A 35 4.81 -5.95 2.98
N LEU A 36 4.72 -7.17 3.51
CA LEU A 36 5.86 -7.97 3.98
C LEU A 36 5.87 -9.30 3.24
N HIS A 37 7.06 -9.74 2.85
CA HIS A 37 7.25 -10.99 2.13
C HIS A 37 8.33 -11.85 2.77
N GLU A 38 7.98 -13.12 2.96
CA GLU A 38 8.89 -14.21 3.33
C GLU A 38 8.57 -15.44 2.45
N LYS A 39 7.60 -16.27 2.86
CA LYS A 39 7.02 -17.35 2.06
C LYS A 39 5.71 -16.92 1.38
N THR A 40 4.95 -16.09 2.08
CA THR A 40 3.67 -15.52 1.64
C THR A 40 3.74 -14.00 1.71
N LEU A 41 2.90 -13.35 0.91
CA LEU A 41 2.73 -11.90 0.93
C LEU A 41 1.66 -11.55 1.96
N ARG A 42 1.98 -10.66 2.90
CA ARG A 42 1.07 -10.15 3.92
C ARG A 42 0.98 -8.64 3.81
N VAL A 43 -0.23 -8.10 3.87
CA VAL A 43 -0.49 -6.67 3.71
C VAL A 43 -1.30 -6.16 4.89
N TYR A 44 -0.81 -5.09 5.50
CA TYR A 44 -1.46 -4.39 6.61
C TYR A 44 -1.63 -2.93 6.23
N LYS A 45 -2.86 -2.42 6.40
CA LYS A 45 -3.22 -1.05 6.00
C LYS A 45 -4.14 -0.45 7.03
N LYS A 46 -3.97 0.84 7.29
CA LYS A 46 -4.82 1.58 8.19
C LYS A 46 -5.00 3.03 7.74
N MET A 47 -6.23 3.52 7.78
CA MET A 47 -6.55 4.94 7.74
C MET A 47 -5.94 5.64 8.96
N GLY A 48 -5.38 6.81 8.75
CA GLY A 48 -4.66 7.57 9.77
C GLY A 48 -3.15 7.54 9.60
N LYS A 49 -2.45 7.80 10.70
CA LYS A 49 -1.01 7.96 10.78
C LYS A 49 -0.31 6.59 10.85
N VAL A 50 1.02 6.61 10.81
CA VAL A 50 1.83 5.39 10.95
C VAL A 50 1.61 4.73 12.32
N ALA A 51 1.29 5.51 13.36
CA ALA A 51 0.95 4.98 14.68
C ALA A 51 -0.29 4.07 14.65
N ASP A 52 -1.33 4.45 13.91
CA ASP A 52 -2.55 3.65 13.77
C ASP A 52 -2.27 2.31 13.05
N LEU A 53 -1.34 2.33 12.08
CA LEU A 53 -0.86 1.11 11.42
C LEU A 53 -0.08 0.20 12.39
N GLU A 54 0.78 0.78 13.23
CA GLU A 54 1.53 0.01 14.23
C GLU A 54 0.60 -0.66 15.22
N GLU A 55 -0.38 0.07 15.74
CA GLU A 55 -1.41 -0.49 16.63
C GLU A 55 -2.19 -1.61 15.94
N HIS A 56 -2.60 -1.41 14.69
CA HIS A 56 -3.28 -2.42 13.88
C HIS A 56 -2.43 -3.68 13.63
N ALA A 57 -1.11 -3.58 13.65
CA ALA A 57 -0.19 -4.70 13.42
C ALA A 57 0.14 -5.49 14.70
N VAL A 58 -0.24 -4.99 15.90
CA VAL A 58 -0.03 -5.69 17.17
C VAL A 58 -0.69 -7.07 17.13
N GLY A 59 0.06 -8.10 17.53
CA GLY A 59 -0.41 -9.49 17.54
C GLY A 59 -0.48 -10.16 16.17
N LYS A 60 -0.10 -9.49 15.08
CA LYS A 60 -0.07 -10.08 13.73
C LYS A 60 1.32 -10.57 13.36
N ASP A 61 1.38 -11.47 12.38
CA ASP A 61 2.64 -11.93 11.82
C ASP A 61 3.29 -10.83 10.96
N ILE A 62 4.28 -10.16 11.53
CA ILE A 62 5.10 -9.13 10.89
C ILE A 62 6.48 -9.64 10.44
N SER A 63 6.68 -10.96 10.37
CA SER A 63 7.94 -11.56 9.90
C SER A 63 8.17 -11.27 8.42
N GLY A 64 9.42 -11.12 7.98
CA GLY A 64 9.75 -10.96 6.57
C GLY A 64 11.08 -10.28 6.33
N LYS A 65 11.85 -10.74 5.35
CA LYS A 65 13.13 -10.14 4.94
C LYS A 65 13.00 -9.10 3.83
N THR A 66 11.86 -9.07 3.15
CA THR A 66 11.53 -8.05 2.15
C THR A 66 10.23 -7.35 2.53
N GLY A 67 10.17 -6.04 2.36
CA GLY A 67 8.95 -5.29 2.61
C GLY A 67 8.95 -3.92 1.96
N ILE A 68 7.74 -3.44 1.67
CA ILE A 68 7.48 -2.11 1.15
C ILE A 68 6.45 -1.42 2.04
N GLY A 69 6.50 -0.10 2.11
CA GLY A 69 5.57 0.71 2.89
C GLY A 69 5.21 1.99 2.19
N HIS A 70 4.04 2.52 2.52
CA HIS A 70 3.51 3.75 1.95
C HIS A 70 2.84 4.61 3.01
N THR A 71 3.05 5.92 2.91
CA THR A 71 2.22 6.93 3.57
C THR A 71 1.48 7.73 2.51
N ARG A 72 0.16 7.87 2.65
CA ARG A 72 -0.70 8.40 1.60
C ARG A 72 -1.24 9.79 1.95
N TRP A 73 -1.24 10.64 0.95
CA TRP A 73 -2.06 11.84 0.85
C TRP A 73 -3.12 11.57 -0.19
N ALA A 74 -4.40 11.57 0.19
CA ALA A 74 -5.49 11.16 -0.68
C ALA A 74 -5.72 12.19 -1.81
N THR A 75 -5.66 11.74 -3.07
CA THR A 75 -6.02 12.54 -4.26
C THR A 75 -7.29 11.99 -4.93
N HIS A 76 -7.35 10.67 -5.13
CA HIS A 76 -8.52 9.93 -5.62
C HIS A 76 -9.03 8.95 -4.57
N GLY A 77 -10.34 8.95 -4.31
CA GLY A 77 -10.94 8.11 -3.29
C GLY A 77 -10.65 8.60 -1.86
N GLU A 78 -11.66 8.50 -1.00
CA GLU A 78 -11.56 8.94 0.39
C GLU A 78 -10.47 8.17 1.16
N PRO A 79 -9.86 8.79 2.18
CA PRO A 79 -9.05 8.08 3.16
C PRO A 79 -9.81 6.89 3.76
N SER A 80 -9.27 5.68 3.57
CA SER A 80 -9.85 4.44 4.09
C SER A 80 -8.82 3.32 4.05
N ASP A 81 -9.01 2.27 4.85
CA ASP A 81 -8.16 1.05 4.80
C ASP A 81 -8.17 0.44 3.38
N ARG A 82 -9.30 0.56 2.67
CA ARG A 82 -9.48 0.09 1.28
C ARG A 82 -8.56 0.83 0.30
N ASN A 83 -8.57 2.17 0.36
CA ASN A 83 -7.82 3.03 -0.57
C ASN A 83 -6.37 3.28 -0.14
N ALA A 84 -5.99 2.90 1.08
CA ALA A 84 -4.60 2.87 1.50
C ALA A 84 -3.78 1.92 0.62
N HIS A 85 -2.52 2.29 0.38
CA HIS A 85 -1.53 1.42 -0.26
C HIS A 85 -0.82 0.57 0.82
N PRO A 86 -0.25 -0.60 0.49
CA PRO A 86 -0.13 -1.21 -0.84
C PRO A 86 -1.42 -1.82 -1.41
N HIS A 87 -1.61 -1.73 -2.72
CA HIS A 87 -2.64 -2.47 -3.44
C HIS A 87 -2.15 -3.87 -3.78
N LEU A 88 -3.05 -4.85 -3.76
CA LEU A 88 -2.78 -6.23 -4.16
C LEU A 88 -3.32 -6.49 -5.56
N SER A 89 -2.58 -7.26 -6.37
CA SER A 89 -3.11 -7.76 -7.64
C SER A 89 -4.29 -8.71 -7.43
N SER A 90 -5.09 -8.95 -8.47
CA SER A 90 -6.17 -9.94 -8.45
C SER A 90 -5.74 -11.34 -7.98
N SER A 91 -4.50 -11.75 -8.26
CA SER A 91 -3.95 -13.04 -7.81
C SER A 91 -3.47 -13.05 -6.35
N GLY A 92 -3.37 -11.88 -5.71
CA GLY A 92 -2.81 -11.72 -4.36
C GLY A 92 -1.31 -11.96 -4.26
N LYS A 93 -0.61 -12.17 -5.39
CA LYS A 93 0.84 -12.48 -5.41
C LYS A 93 1.73 -11.25 -5.53
N LEU A 94 1.17 -10.11 -5.93
CA LEU A 94 1.90 -8.85 -6.10
C LEU A 94 1.30 -7.77 -5.21
N ALA A 95 2.15 -6.96 -4.60
CA ALA A 95 1.79 -5.73 -3.92
C ALA A 95 2.48 -4.54 -4.60
N MET A 96 1.74 -3.45 -4.83
CA MET A 96 2.29 -2.21 -5.40
C MET A 96 1.94 -1.00 -4.54
N ILE A 97 2.90 -0.07 -4.50
CA ILE A 97 2.75 1.27 -3.95
C ILE A 97 3.10 2.26 -5.06
N HIS A 98 2.45 3.42 -5.06
CA HIS A 98 2.61 4.43 -6.09
C HIS A 98 2.54 5.84 -5.48
N ASN A 99 3.41 6.72 -5.98
CA ASN A 99 3.40 8.15 -5.72
C ASN A 99 3.30 8.86 -7.07
N GLY A 100 2.15 9.47 -7.34
CA GLY A 100 1.87 10.10 -8.62
C GLY A 100 0.37 10.09 -8.88
N ILE A 101 -0.01 10.42 -10.12
CA ILE A 101 -1.37 10.32 -10.61
C ILE A 101 -1.32 9.62 -11.97
N ILE A 102 -2.16 8.60 -12.15
CA ILE A 102 -2.37 7.98 -13.45
C ILE A 102 -3.55 8.70 -14.11
N GLU A 103 -3.25 9.67 -14.98
CA GLU A 103 -4.26 10.62 -15.49
C GLU A 103 -5.39 9.95 -16.28
N ASN A 104 -5.08 8.86 -17.00
CA ASN A 104 -6.04 8.10 -17.80
C ASN A 104 -6.66 6.89 -17.06
N TYR A 105 -6.57 6.83 -15.72
CA TYR A 105 -7.06 5.67 -14.95
C TYR A 105 -8.54 5.36 -15.19
N ALA A 106 -9.40 6.37 -15.41
CA ALA A 106 -10.82 6.16 -15.63
C ALA A 106 -11.08 5.38 -16.94
N GLN A 107 -10.32 5.69 -18.00
CA GLN A 107 -10.39 4.95 -19.25
C GLN A 107 -9.87 3.52 -19.07
N LEU A 108 -8.70 3.35 -18.45
CA LEU A 108 -8.11 2.04 -18.18
C LEU A 108 -9.04 1.16 -17.32
N LYS A 109 -9.62 1.72 -16.26
CA LYS A 109 -10.57 1.02 -15.37
C LYS A 109 -11.80 0.55 -16.15
N LYS A 110 -12.35 1.37 -17.05
CA LYS A 110 -13.47 0.99 -17.91
C LYS A 110 -13.11 -0.17 -18.84
N GLU A 111 -11.98 -0.09 -19.53
CA GLU A 111 -11.51 -1.15 -20.44
C GLU A 111 -11.24 -2.47 -19.71
N LEU A 112 -10.61 -2.42 -18.53
CA LEU A 112 -10.34 -3.59 -17.69
C LEU A 112 -11.62 -4.18 -17.12
N THR A 113 -12.58 -3.36 -16.69
CA THR A 113 -13.89 -3.83 -16.22
C THR A 113 -14.65 -4.57 -17.34
N GLN A 114 -14.59 -4.06 -18.58
CA GLN A 114 -15.18 -4.73 -19.74
C GLN A 114 -14.52 -6.09 -20.06
N LYS A 115 -13.24 -6.25 -19.70
CA LYS A 115 -12.51 -7.52 -19.80
C LYS A 115 -12.74 -8.46 -18.60
N GLY A 116 -13.60 -8.07 -17.64
CA GLY A 116 -13.97 -8.90 -16.49
C GLY A 116 -13.11 -8.71 -15.24
N TYR A 117 -12.22 -7.71 -15.20
CA TYR A 117 -11.44 -7.41 -14.00
C TYR A 117 -12.29 -6.70 -12.94
N VAL A 118 -12.11 -7.09 -11.67
CA VAL A 118 -12.82 -6.53 -10.52
C VAL A 118 -11.87 -5.65 -9.72
N PHE A 119 -12.28 -4.39 -9.53
CA PHE A 119 -11.55 -3.41 -8.74
C PHE A 119 -12.02 -3.41 -7.29
N LYS A 120 -11.08 -3.30 -6.35
CA LYS A 120 -11.30 -3.31 -4.91
C LYS A 120 -11.04 -1.93 -4.27
N SER A 121 -10.59 -0.94 -5.02
CA SER A 121 -10.41 0.44 -4.56
C SER A 121 -10.88 1.48 -5.57
N ASP A 122 -10.94 2.72 -5.11
CA ASP A 122 -11.27 3.91 -5.91
C ASP A 122 -10.01 4.65 -6.37
N THR A 123 -8.84 4.08 -6.09
CA THR A 123 -7.56 4.67 -6.45
C THR A 123 -7.24 4.43 -7.91
N ASP A 124 -6.57 5.41 -8.50
CA ASP A 124 -5.97 5.32 -9.82
C ASP A 124 -4.96 4.16 -9.91
N THR A 125 -4.23 3.90 -8.83
CA THR A 125 -3.11 2.94 -8.77
C THR A 125 -3.50 1.50 -9.08
N GLU A 126 -4.74 1.08 -8.76
CA GLU A 126 -5.16 -0.30 -8.95
C GLU A 126 -5.21 -0.73 -10.43
N VAL A 127 -5.34 0.23 -11.37
CA VAL A 127 -5.37 -0.05 -12.81
C VAL A 127 -4.05 -0.61 -13.36
N LEU A 128 -2.93 -0.48 -12.64
CA LEU A 128 -1.63 -1.03 -13.04
C LEU A 128 -1.36 -2.44 -12.48
N LEU A 129 -2.21 -2.93 -11.59
CA LEU A 129 -2.04 -4.21 -10.91
C LEU A 129 -2.93 -5.33 -11.44
N ASN A 130 -3.97 -4.98 -12.19
CA ASN A 130 -5.00 -5.88 -12.70
C ASN A 130 -4.87 -6.05 -14.20
#